data_AF-A0A674CWP4-F1
#
_entry.id   AF-A0A674CWP4-F1
#
_cell.length_a   1.000
_cell.length_b   1.000
_cell.length_c   1.000
_cell.angle_alpha   90.00
_cell.angle_beta   90.00
_cell.angle_gamma   90.00
#
_symmetry.space_group_name_H-M   'P 1'
#
loop_
_entity.id
_entity.type
_entity.pdbx_description
1 polymer ?
#
loop_
_entity_poly.entity_id
_entity_poly.type
_entity_poly.pdbx_seq_one_letter_code
_entity_poly.pdbx_strand_id
1 'polypeptide(L)'
;METTVAISLTLFILTGLCAGQGLFPQGPVNGAEGGTVMFITNLSPPAQPFRTISWSVGGVSIIVYNSNDSIGPVYGDRITLNKTTGSLELRNLTLADSGEYRVAITTATAETINGSTELVVYENISDANITGPSNHLFANVSSANLTCEAAGNITAIQWMKEGQPLSAGGNIFFSEENRKLSISPVKRHDSGEYVCKLTNPASSATASYRMIVNYGPESMTILGQHIAEVDTHTLMYCSVQSVPPATFTWLFNGQQTGVHEAGYIIKKVSYNNSGDYRCGARNDLTGNVISVGQSLSVKDKAPPPLSPEGAAGIAVAVMLVVVAVALGLYFGITNHRNNSTNTTETGSSHAPGTSQGPGTSHAPDTSHGPGTKGGRVYENVGPPLPPPREIQGSNIYNRSIK
;
A
#
# COMPACT_ATOMS: atom_id res chain seq x y z
N MET A 1 18.10 9.44 58.57
CA MET A 1 19.39 9.67 57.87
C MET A 1 19.01 9.93 56.42
N GLU A 2 18.57 11.11 56.01
CA GLU A 2 19.27 12.41 56.00
C GLU A 2 20.74 12.28 55.59
N THR A 3 21.02 12.58 54.32
CA THR A 3 22.22 13.28 53.83
C THR A 3 21.97 13.86 52.43
N THR A 4 21.59 15.14 52.44
CA THR A 4 22.05 16.25 51.58
C THR A 4 22.78 15.92 50.27
N VAL A 5 22.16 16.25 49.14
CA VAL A 5 22.83 16.46 47.84
C VAL A 5 23.09 17.97 47.68
N ALA A 6 24.36 18.35 47.56
CA ALA A 6 24.80 19.73 47.43
C ALA A 6 24.38 20.33 46.08
N ILE A 7 23.73 21.50 46.15
CA ILE A 7 23.37 22.35 45.01
C ILE A 7 24.64 23.10 44.60
N SER A 8 25.15 22.82 43.40
CA SER A 8 26.17 23.65 42.76
C SER A 8 25.46 24.82 42.06
N LEU A 9 25.50 25.99 42.70
CA LEU A 9 24.96 27.24 42.18
C LEU A 9 26.06 27.91 41.34
N THR A 10 26.13 27.62 40.04
CA THR A 10 26.93 28.41 39.11
C THR A 10 26.17 29.67 38.72
N LEU A 11 26.55 30.76 39.37
CA LEU A 11 26.15 32.13 39.11
C LEU A 11 26.60 32.53 37.69
N PHE A 12 25.71 32.43 36.70
CA PHE A 12 25.91 33.10 35.42
C PHE A 12 25.77 34.61 35.65
N ILE A 13 26.90 35.30 35.67
CA ILE A 13 26.99 36.75 35.65
C ILE A 13 26.28 37.22 34.38
N LEU A 14 25.19 37.98 34.53
CA LEU A 14 24.59 38.78 33.45
C LEU A 14 25.63 39.81 32.99
N THR A 15 26.44 39.46 32.00
CA THR A 15 27.00 40.45 31.07
C THR A 15 26.04 40.53 29.89
N GLY A 16 24.95 41.26 30.11
CA GLY A 16 24.00 41.62 29.07
C GLY A 16 24.62 42.62 28.11
N LEU A 17 25.17 42.12 27.00
CA LEU A 17 25.37 42.80 25.73
C LEU A 17 25.70 41.73 24.70
N CYS A 18 24.67 41.02 24.23
CA CYS A 18 24.78 40.22 23.02
C CYS A 18 24.90 41.17 21.83
N ALA A 19 26.12 41.61 21.53
CA ALA A 19 26.48 42.03 20.18
C ALA A 19 26.41 40.78 19.27
N GLY A 20 25.24 40.53 18.65
CA GLY A 20 25.11 39.38 17.76
C GLY A 20 23.72 39.05 17.21
N GLN A 21 22.63 39.62 17.71
CA GLN A 21 21.34 39.50 17.02
C GLN A 21 21.22 40.66 16.03
N GLY A 22 21.37 40.35 14.74
CA GLY A 22 21.12 41.32 13.66
C GLY A 22 19.71 41.89 13.75
N LEU A 23 19.52 43.12 13.26
CA LEU A 23 18.23 43.83 13.29
C LEU A 23 17.11 43.07 12.57
N PHE A 24 17.45 42.18 11.63
CA PHE A 24 16.51 41.34 10.90
C PHE A 24 16.63 39.87 11.34
N PRO A 25 15.53 39.24 11.76
CA PRO A 25 15.55 37.85 12.25
C PRO A 25 15.50 36.80 11.14
N GLN A 26 15.29 37.20 9.88
CA GLN A 26 15.13 36.31 8.72
C GLN A 26 16.24 36.59 7.70
N GLY A 27 16.61 35.58 6.91
CA GLY A 27 17.55 35.71 5.79
C GLY A 27 17.04 36.66 4.69
N PRO A 28 17.44 36.49 3.41
CA PRO A 28 16.92 37.33 2.35
C PRO A 28 15.37 37.29 2.34
N VAL A 29 14.77 38.47 2.21
CA VAL A 29 13.32 38.63 2.07
C VAL A 29 12.97 38.27 0.63
N ASN A 30 12.07 37.30 0.45
CA ASN A 30 11.65 36.88 -0.88
C ASN A 30 10.23 37.39 -1.15
N GLY A 31 10.02 37.96 -2.34
CA GLY A 31 8.73 38.45 -2.79
C GLY A 31 8.39 37.93 -4.18
N ALA A 32 7.10 37.79 -4.47
CA ALA A 32 6.63 37.54 -5.84
C ALA A 32 6.36 38.89 -6.53
N GLU A 33 6.62 38.97 -7.84
CA GLU A 33 6.21 40.10 -8.65
C GLU A 33 4.70 40.40 -8.50
N GLY A 34 4.35 41.69 -8.39
CA GLY A 34 3.01 42.17 -8.06
C GLY A 34 2.61 41.99 -6.58
N GLY A 35 3.41 41.24 -5.81
CA GLY A 35 3.17 40.94 -4.40
C GLY A 35 3.54 42.05 -3.44
N THR A 36 3.57 41.70 -2.15
CA THR A 36 3.93 42.60 -1.04
C THR A 36 4.88 41.89 -0.10
N VAL A 37 5.90 42.59 0.38
CA VAL A 37 6.85 42.10 1.39
C VAL A 37 6.91 43.01 2.59
N MET A 38 7.23 42.41 3.73
CA MET A 38 7.42 43.10 5.01
C MET A 38 8.87 42.92 5.47
N PHE A 39 9.58 44.02 5.59
CA PHE A 39 10.87 44.06 6.28
C PHE A 39 10.61 44.24 7.77
N ILE A 40 10.66 43.14 8.52
CA ILE A 40 10.34 43.12 9.96
C ILE A 40 11.63 43.26 10.77
N THR A 41 11.75 44.36 11.53
CA THR A 41 12.82 44.56 12.49
C THR A 41 12.56 43.74 13.77
N ASN A 42 13.62 43.31 14.46
CA ASN A 42 13.53 42.63 15.75
C ASN A 42 13.43 43.61 16.94
N LEU A 43 12.89 44.82 16.71
CA LEU A 43 12.76 45.83 17.75
C LEU A 43 11.39 45.72 18.42
N SER A 44 11.39 45.76 19.75
CA SER A 44 10.17 45.95 20.51
C SER A 44 9.71 47.41 20.42
N PRO A 45 8.39 47.69 20.47
CA PRO A 45 7.88 49.06 20.52
C PRO A 45 8.54 49.85 21.66
N PRO A 46 9.19 50.99 21.37
CA PRO A 46 9.92 51.73 22.38
C PRO A 46 8.98 52.54 23.29
N ALA A 47 9.42 52.79 24.53
CA ALA A 47 8.67 53.63 25.47
C ALA A 47 8.55 55.10 25.03
N GLN A 48 9.49 55.58 24.22
CA GLN A 48 9.47 56.88 23.55
C GLN A 48 9.63 56.67 22.04
N PRO A 49 8.97 57.46 21.19
CA PRO A 49 9.04 57.29 19.74
C PRO A 49 10.48 57.46 19.22
N PHE A 50 10.80 56.75 18.14
CA PHE A 50 12.08 56.94 17.45
C PHE A 50 12.19 58.38 16.92
N ARG A 51 13.38 58.98 17.02
CA ARG A 51 13.66 60.33 16.51
C ARG A 51 13.65 60.33 14.99
N THR A 52 14.33 59.35 14.41
CA THR A 52 14.45 59.18 12.96
C THR A 52 14.40 57.70 12.58
N ILE A 53 13.85 57.41 11.41
CA ILE A 53 13.94 56.11 10.74
C ILE A 53 14.21 56.39 9.27
N SER A 54 15.31 55.87 8.72
CA SER A 54 15.62 56.00 7.30
C SER A 54 15.81 54.63 6.67
N TRP A 55 15.15 54.42 5.52
CA TRP A 55 15.33 53.25 4.67
C TRP A 55 15.98 53.66 3.35
N SER A 56 16.89 52.83 2.85
CA SER A 56 17.59 53.03 1.59
C SER A 56 17.81 51.71 0.84
N VAL A 57 17.92 51.77 -0.49
CA VAL A 57 18.31 50.66 -1.35
C VAL A 57 19.38 51.13 -2.32
N GLY A 58 20.48 50.39 -2.45
CA GLY A 58 21.61 50.79 -3.31
C GLY A 58 22.18 52.18 -2.99
N GLY A 59 22.05 52.64 -1.74
CA GLY A 59 22.47 53.97 -1.30
C GLY A 59 21.46 55.09 -1.56
N VAL A 60 20.34 54.83 -2.24
CA VAL A 60 19.27 55.79 -2.50
C VAL A 60 18.24 55.72 -1.36
N SER A 61 17.91 56.87 -0.78
CA SER A 61 16.90 56.94 0.28
C SER A 61 15.49 56.68 -0.29
N ILE A 62 14.79 55.73 0.30
CA ILE A 62 13.41 55.35 -0.06
C ILE A 62 12.42 56.17 0.75
N ILE A 63 12.66 56.26 2.06
CA ILE A 63 11.85 57.03 3.01
C ILE A 63 12.70 57.47 4.20
N VAL A 64 12.51 58.71 4.64
CA VAL A 64 13.08 59.25 5.87
C VAL A 64 11.97 59.80 6.74
N TYR A 65 11.73 59.16 7.87
CA TYR A 65 10.85 59.67 8.92
C TYR A 65 11.68 60.45 9.93
N ASN A 66 11.27 61.69 10.20
CA ASN A 66 11.67 62.46 11.36
C ASN A 66 10.43 62.71 12.22
N SER A 67 10.60 62.82 13.54
CA SER A 67 9.50 63.15 14.47
C SER A 67 8.62 64.36 14.09
N ASN A 68 9.12 65.23 13.21
CA ASN A 68 8.43 66.45 12.74
C ASN A 68 7.91 66.37 11.29
N ASP A 69 8.35 65.42 10.46
CA ASP A 69 7.92 65.28 9.07
C ASP A 69 8.39 63.97 8.43
N SER A 70 7.67 63.46 7.43
CA SER A 70 8.12 62.35 6.59
C SER A 70 8.60 62.87 5.24
N ILE A 71 9.90 62.76 4.97
CA ILE A 71 10.50 63.18 3.71
C ILE A 71 10.72 61.95 2.83
N GLY A 72 10.03 61.93 1.68
CA GLY A 72 10.17 60.97 0.59
C GLY A 72 8.87 60.25 0.25
N PRO A 73 8.58 60.04 -1.06
CA PRO A 73 9.25 58.89 -1.69
C PRO A 73 9.62 59.04 -3.18
N VAL A 74 10.81 58.53 -3.54
CA VAL A 74 11.14 58.07 -4.91
C VAL A 74 10.32 56.81 -5.26
N TYR A 75 9.75 56.13 -4.25
CA TYR A 75 8.96 54.88 -4.37
C TYR A 75 7.43 55.04 -4.26
N GLY A 76 6.88 56.27 -4.26
CA GLY A 76 5.44 56.54 -4.32
C GLY A 76 4.60 55.95 -3.16
N ASP A 77 3.34 55.64 -3.47
CA ASP A 77 2.32 55.04 -2.57
C ASP A 77 2.55 53.54 -2.29
N ARG A 78 3.68 52.98 -2.74
CA ARG A 78 3.98 51.54 -2.60
C ARG A 78 4.55 51.18 -1.24
N ILE A 79 4.92 52.15 -0.42
CA ILE A 79 5.58 51.91 0.87
C ILE A 79 4.71 52.30 2.06
N THR A 80 4.82 51.57 3.16
CA THR A 80 4.24 51.96 4.45
C THR A 80 5.24 51.70 5.56
N LEU A 81 5.55 52.74 6.35
CA LEU A 81 6.50 52.64 7.46
C LEU A 81 5.77 52.47 8.78
N ASN A 82 6.09 51.42 9.52
CA ASN A 82 5.70 51.29 10.90
C ASN A 82 6.65 52.09 11.80
N LYS A 83 6.19 53.26 12.24
CA LYS A 83 6.96 54.20 13.08
C LYS A 83 7.26 53.67 14.49
N THR A 84 6.58 52.62 14.93
CA THR A 84 6.77 52.03 16.28
C THR A 84 7.81 50.93 16.32
N THR A 85 8.04 50.24 15.20
CA THR A 85 9.02 49.14 15.12
C THR A 85 10.19 49.47 14.17
N GLY A 86 10.00 50.41 13.24
CA GLY A 86 10.94 50.66 12.15
C GLY A 86 10.76 49.72 10.95
N SER A 87 9.77 48.83 10.99
CA SER A 87 9.45 47.89 9.91
C SER A 87 8.91 48.62 8.67
N LEU A 88 9.23 48.11 7.47
CA LEU A 88 8.79 48.67 6.19
C LEU A 88 7.95 47.64 5.43
N GLU A 89 6.78 48.07 4.96
CA GLU A 89 5.99 47.36 3.94
C GLU A 89 6.32 47.92 2.56
N LEU A 90 6.53 47.05 1.58
CA LEU A 90 6.66 47.40 0.16
C LEU A 90 5.68 46.56 -0.66
N ARG A 91 4.77 47.24 -1.37
CA ARG A 91 3.67 46.67 -2.18
C ARG A 91 3.94 46.78 -3.67
N ASN A 92 3.21 45.99 -4.45
CA ASN A 92 3.27 45.99 -5.92
C ASN A 92 4.72 45.89 -6.40
N LEU A 93 5.37 44.80 -6.01
CA LEU A 93 6.77 44.53 -6.31
C LEU A 93 6.98 44.37 -7.82
N THR A 94 8.15 44.82 -8.26
CA THR A 94 8.69 44.63 -9.60
C THR A 94 10.05 43.95 -9.49
N LEU A 95 10.52 43.28 -10.54
CA LEU A 95 11.85 42.62 -10.52
C LEU A 95 12.99 43.60 -10.16
N ALA A 96 12.85 44.88 -10.54
CA ALA A 96 13.81 45.94 -10.26
C ALA A 96 13.84 46.38 -8.79
N ASP A 97 12.87 45.99 -7.96
CA ASP A 97 12.88 46.29 -6.53
C ASP A 97 13.87 45.39 -5.75
N SER A 98 14.47 44.38 -6.40
CA SER A 98 15.49 43.52 -5.79
C SER A 98 16.76 44.30 -5.44
N GLY A 99 17.37 43.99 -4.30
CA GLY A 99 18.63 44.63 -3.87
C GLY A 99 18.85 44.62 -2.36
N GLU A 100 19.95 45.24 -1.91
CA GLU A 100 20.26 45.39 -0.49
C GLU A 100 19.52 46.60 0.10
N TYR A 101 18.57 46.33 0.98
CA TYR A 101 17.85 47.34 1.75
C TYR A 101 18.55 47.57 3.08
N ARG A 102 18.75 48.84 3.44
CA ARG A 102 19.39 49.25 4.68
C ARG A 102 18.45 50.16 5.46
N VAL A 103 18.40 49.94 6.77
CA VAL A 103 17.68 50.78 7.71
C VAL A 103 18.62 51.38 8.74
N ALA A 104 18.42 52.64 9.08
CA ALA A 104 19.03 53.29 10.22
C ALA A 104 17.93 53.91 11.11
N ILE A 105 17.95 53.59 12.39
CA ILE A 105 16.94 54.01 13.37
C ILE A 105 17.65 54.75 14.50
N THR A 106 17.33 56.02 14.73
CA THR A 106 17.86 56.78 15.87
C THR A 106 16.81 56.86 16.98
N THR A 107 17.17 56.39 18.17
CA THR A 107 16.30 56.35 19.36
C THR A 107 16.18 57.72 20.03
N ALA A 108 15.27 57.84 21.00
CA ALA A 108 15.12 59.06 21.82
C ALA A 108 16.41 59.45 22.56
N THR A 109 17.26 58.47 22.91
CA THR A 109 18.56 58.64 23.57
C THR A 109 19.71 58.96 22.60
N ALA A 110 19.40 59.19 21.32
CA ALA A 110 20.36 59.46 20.24
C ALA A 110 21.30 58.28 19.89
N GLU A 111 20.97 57.07 20.32
CA GLU A 111 21.61 55.84 19.84
C GLU A 111 21.11 55.51 18.43
N THR A 112 22.01 55.06 17.54
CA THR A 112 21.64 54.66 16.18
C THR A 112 21.81 53.16 15.98
N ILE A 113 20.74 52.51 15.56
CA ILE A 113 20.67 51.09 15.26
C ILE A 113 20.60 50.93 13.74
N ASN A 114 21.54 50.18 13.17
CA ASN A 114 21.60 49.91 11.75
C ASN A 114 21.27 48.45 11.44
N GLY A 115 20.71 48.19 10.27
CA GLY A 115 20.58 46.84 9.73
C GLY A 115 20.53 46.84 8.22
N SER A 116 20.86 45.69 7.62
CA SER A 116 20.67 45.44 6.20
C SER A 116 20.06 44.06 5.95
N THR A 117 19.32 43.94 4.86
CA THR A 117 18.80 42.67 4.34
C THR A 117 18.61 42.77 2.84
N GLU A 118 18.69 41.63 2.15
CA GLU A 118 18.51 41.55 0.70
C GLU A 118 17.04 41.22 0.39
N LEU A 119 16.45 41.93 -0.56
CA LEU A 119 15.20 41.55 -1.19
C LEU A 119 15.48 40.89 -2.54
N VAL A 120 14.93 39.70 -2.75
CA VAL A 120 14.90 39.04 -4.06
C VAL A 120 13.45 38.92 -4.50
N VAL A 121 13.12 39.56 -5.63
CA VAL A 121 11.80 39.46 -6.25
C VAL A 121 11.85 38.38 -7.34
N TYR A 122 10.96 37.39 -7.23
CA TYR A 122 10.83 36.29 -8.17
C TYR A 122 9.64 36.51 -9.10
N GLU A 123 9.81 36.15 -10.38
CA GLU A 123 8.68 35.97 -11.28
C GLU A 123 7.79 34.82 -10.77
N ASN A 124 6.46 35.00 -10.85
CA ASN A 124 5.52 33.96 -10.45
C ASN A 124 5.61 32.75 -11.38
N ILE A 125 5.53 31.55 -10.81
CA ILE A 125 5.47 30.33 -11.63
C ILE A 125 4.06 30.21 -12.23
N SER A 126 3.97 30.17 -13.57
CA SER A 126 2.70 29.98 -14.30
C SER A 126 2.82 28.89 -15.36
N ASP A 127 1.66 28.46 -15.89
CA ASP A 127 1.58 27.56 -17.05
C ASP A 127 2.32 26.23 -16.89
N ALA A 128 2.32 25.70 -15.66
CA ALA A 128 2.93 24.41 -15.37
C ALA A 128 2.27 23.29 -16.17
N ASN A 129 3.08 22.50 -16.86
CA ASN A 129 2.64 21.40 -17.70
C ASN A 129 3.60 20.20 -17.63
N ILE A 130 3.07 19.01 -17.89
CA ILE A 130 3.85 17.79 -18.07
C ILE A 130 3.66 17.29 -19.51
N THR A 131 4.76 17.16 -20.25
CA THR A 131 4.80 16.53 -21.57
C THR A 131 5.38 15.12 -21.48
N GLY A 132 4.93 14.21 -22.34
CA GLY A 132 5.31 12.81 -22.29
C GLY A 132 4.88 12.02 -23.53
N PRO A 133 5.07 10.68 -23.54
CA PRO A 133 4.57 9.80 -24.58
C PRO A 133 3.04 9.70 -24.56
N SER A 134 2.46 8.77 -25.34
CA SER A 134 1.05 8.39 -25.14
C SER A 134 0.80 7.99 -23.68
N ASN A 135 -0.38 8.35 -23.16
CA ASN A 135 -0.80 7.96 -21.81
C ASN A 135 -1.06 6.44 -21.68
N HIS A 136 -1.17 5.72 -22.80
CA HIS A 136 -1.27 4.26 -22.83
C HIS A 136 0.09 3.64 -23.19
N LEU A 137 0.68 2.93 -22.23
CA LEU A 137 1.95 2.21 -22.37
C LEU A 137 1.75 0.71 -22.11
N PHE A 138 2.74 -0.10 -22.46
CA PHE A 138 2.70 -1.56 -22.31
C PHE A 138 3.73 -2.02 -21.28
N ALA A 139 3.30 -2.84 -20.31
CA ALA A 139 4.16 -3.34 -19.25
C ALA A 139 5.36 -4.13 -19.81
N ASN A 140 6.55 -3.89 -19.25
CA ASN A 140 7.82 -4.53 -19.59
C ASN A 140 8.33 -4.30 -21.02
N VAL A 141 7.64 -3.48 -21.82
CA VAL A 141 8.00 -3.20 -23.22
C VAL A 141 8.25 -1.70 -23.42
N SER A 142 7.37 -0.86 -22.89
CA SER A 142 7.47 0.59 -23.04
C SER A 142 8.41 1.23 -22.01
N SER A 143 8.89 2.43 -22.35
CA SER A 143 9.54 3.37 -21.44
C SER A 143 8.76 4.69 -21.45
N ALA A 144 8.78 5.42 -20.35
CA ALA A 144 8.14 6.73 -20.24
C ALA A 144 9.17 7.80 -19.89
N ASN A 145 9.19 8.89 -20.65
CA ASN A 145 9.97 10.09 -20.34
C ASN A 145 9.00 11.25 -20.19
N LEU A 146 8.79 11.70 -18.96
CA LEU A 146 7.95 12.84 -18.62
C LEU A 146 8.84 14.06 -18.40
N THR A 147 8.48 15.19 -18.98
CA THR A 147 9.18 16.47 -18.81
C THR A 147 8.22 17.46 -18.19
N CYS A 148 8.64 18.13 -17.12
CA CYS A 148 7.86 19.14 -16.43
C CYS A 148 8.43 20.53 -16.69
N GLU A 149 7.58 21.42 -17.18
CA GLU A 149 7.95 22.77 -17.61
C GLU A 149 6.92 23.78 -17.10
N ALA A 150 7.36 25.01 -16.85
CA ALA A 150 6.53 26.15 -16.46
C ALA A 150 7.26 27.45 -16.84
N ALA A 151 6.54 28.56 -16.90
CA ALA A 151 7.13 29.89 -16.99
C ALA A 151 7.53 30.43 -15.60
N GLY A 152 8.38 31.46 -15.58
CA GLY A 152 8.88 32.09 -14.35
C GLY A 152 10.19 31.51 -13.80
N ASN A 153 10.62 32.01 -12.64
CA ASN A 153 11.81 31.50 -11.96
C ASN A 153 11.48 30.21 -11.19
N ILE A 154 12.12 29.09 -11.54
CA ILE A 154 11.95 27.81 -10.84
C ILE A 154 13.25 27.48 -10.12
N THR A 155 13.19 27.23 -8.81
CA THR A 155 14.38 26.88 -8.00
C THR A 155 14.39 25.41 -7.57
N ALA A 156 13.23 24.75 -7.52
CA ALA A 156 13.15 23.33 -7.21
C ALA A 156 11.95 22.66 -7.87
N ILE A 157 12.16 21.41 -8.30
CA ILE A 157 11.15 20.54 -8.91
C ILE A 157 11.07 19.23 -8.12
N GLN A 158 9.85 18.84 -7.77
CA GLN A 158 9.56 17.59 -7.07
C GLN A 158 8.48 16.81 -7.81
N TRP A 159 8.78 15.55 -8.13
CA TRP A 159 7.80 14.62 -8.67
C TRP A 159 7.13 13.83 -7.56
N MET A 160 5.84 13.57 -7.74
CA MET A 160 5.01 12.81 -6.83
C MET A 160 4.16 11.81 -7.63
N LYS A 161 3.85 10.67 -7.02
CA LYS A 161 2.85 9.71 -7.52
C LYS A 161 1.88 9.43 -6.38
N GLU A 162 0.59 9.58 -6.63
CA GLU A 162 -0.46 9.31 -5.62
C GLU A 162 -0.23 10.07 -4.29
N GLY A 163 0.24 11.32 -4.40
CA GLY A 163 0.52 12.19 -3.26
C GLY A 163 1.84 11.93 -2.52
N GLN A 164 2.63 10.93 -2.92
CA GLN A 164 3.92 10.62 -2.30
C GLN A 164 5.08 11.10 -3.17
N PRO A 165 6.13 11.74 -2.61
CA PRO A 165 7.34 12.10 -3.35
C PRO A 165 8.01 10.87 -3.97
N LEU A 166 8.40 10.98 -5.23
CA LEU A 166 9.17 9.96 -5.92
C LEU A 166 10.67 10.14 -5.63
N SER A 167 11.35 9.01 -5.46
CA SER A 167 12.79 8.93 -5.27
C SER A 167 13.40 8.09 -6.38
N ALA A 168 14.65 8.39 -6.75
CA ALA A 168 15.37 7.59 -7.73
C ALA A 168 15.56 6.17 -7.21
N GLY A 169 15.36 5.17 -8.08
CA GLY A 169 15.49 3.77 -7.69
C GLY A 169 14.65 2.83 -8.54
N GLY A 170 15.08 1.57 -8.61
CA GLY A 170 14.41 0.55 -9.41
C GLY A 170 14.44 0.92 -10.90
N ASN A 171 13.28 1.27 -11.44
CA ASN A 171 13.09 1.70 -12.83
C ASN A 171 12.85 3.22 -12.97
N ILE A 172 12.95 4.00 -11.90
CA ILE A 172 12.74 5.46 -11.87
C ILE A 172 14.07 6.21 -11.86
N PHE A 173 14.23 7.15 -12.78
CA PHE A 173 15.42 7.99 -12.94
C PHE A 173 15.03 9.45 -13.12
N PHE A 174 15.81 10.36 -12.54
CA PHE A 174 15.66 11.79 -12.73
C PHE A 174 16.85 12.37 -13.49
N SER A 175 16.59 13.38 -14.32
CA SER A 175 17.63 14.12 -15.02
C SER A 175 17.24 15.60 -15.16
N GLU A 176 18.20 16.43 -15.58
CA GLU A 176 18.01 17.86 -15.78
C GLU A 176 17.45 18.56 -14.53
N GLU A 177 18.11 18.38 -13.38
CA GLU A 177 17.69 18.98 -12.11
C GLU A 177 16.24 18.61 -11.73
N ASN A 178 15.89 17.35 -11.96
CA ASN A 178 14.55 16.79 -11.79
C ASN A 178 13.48 17.33 -12.76
N ARG A 179 13.82 18.13 -13.79
CA ARG A 179 12.86 18.49 -14.85
C ARG A 179 12.31 17.27 -15.57
N LYS A 180 13.12 16.22 -15.71
CA LYS A 180 12.76 14.99 -16.43
C LYS A 180 12.68 13.79 -15.51
N LEU A 181 11.55 13.09 -15.58
CA LEU A 181 11.28 11.80 -14.93
C LEU A 181 11.25 10.70 -16.01
N SER A 182 12.17 9.77 -15.91
CA SER A 182 12.26 8.60 -16.78
C SER A 182 11.88 7.32 -16.03
N ILE A 183 11.00 6.52 -16.62
CA ILE A 183 10.56 5.22 -16.09
C ILE A 183 10.86 4.15 -17.14
N SER A 184 11.80 3.24 -16.87
CA SER A 184 12.23 2.24 -17.84
C SER A 184 12.78 0.96 -17.21
N PRO A 185 12.28 -0.23 -17.60
CA PRO A 185 11.02 -0.43 -18.32
C PRO A 185 9.82 -0.05 -17.45
N VAL A 186 8.71 0.34 -18.07
CA VAL A 186 7.45 0.61 -17.36
C VAL A 186 6.84 -0.70 -16.86
N LYS A 187 6.43 -0.73 -15.59
CA LYS A 187 5.82 -1.88 -14.90
C LYS A 187 4.36 -1.59 -14.55
N ARG A 188 3.60 -2.64 -14.25
CA ARG A 188 2.16 -2.53 -13.95
C ARG A 188 1.85 -1.53 -12.82
N HIS A 189 2.68 -1.53 -11.77
CA HIS A 189 2.53 -0.65 -10.62
C HIS A 189 2.90 0.82 -10.90
N ASP A 190 3.49 1.11 -12.07
CA ASP A 190 3.81 2.48 -12.47
C ASP A 190 2.59 3.20 -13.05
N SER A 191 1.50 2.48 -13.34
CA SER A 191 0.22 3.11 -13.68
C SER A 191 -0.23 4.02 -12.52
N GLY A 192 -0.73 5.21 -12.83
CA GLY A 192 -1.17 6.17 -11.82
C GLY A 192 -1.13 7.62 -12.27
N GLU A 193 -1.46 8.53 -11.36
CA GLU A 193 -1.32 9.97 -11.54
C GLU A 193 0.03 10.45 -11.01
N TYR A 194 0.80 11.07 -11.90
CA TYR A 194 2.06 11.71 -11.60
C TYR A 194 1.84 13.22 -11.50
N VAL A 195 2.33 13.82 -10.44
CA VAL A 195 2.25 15.26 -10.21
C VAL A 195 3.65 15.83 -10.12
N CYS A 196 3.92 16.87 -10.90
CA CYS A 196 5.12 17.66 -10.79
C CYS A 196 4.80 18.94 -10.03
N LYS A 197 5.54 19.22 -8.96
CA LYS A 197 5.47 20.46 -8.19
C LYS A 197 6.71 21.29 -8.47
N LEU A 198 6.51 22.49 -9.01
CA LEU A 198 7.56 23.48 -9.22
C LEU A 198 7.46 24.55 -8.14
N THR A 199 8.59 24.98 -7.63
CA THR A 199 8.65 25.95 -6.51
C THR A 199 9.74 26.98 -6.73
N ASN A 200 9.46 28.18 -6.26
CA ASN A 200 10.44 29.19 -5.94
C ASN A 200 10.15 29.75 -4.54
N PRO A 201 11.03 30.59 -3.96
CA PRO A 201 10.83 31.09 -2.60
C PRO A 201 9.57 31.94 -2.39
N ALA A 202 8.87 32.36 -3.45
CA ALA A 202 7.71 33.23 -3.37
C ALA A 202 6.39 32.58 -3.89
N SER A 203 6.47 31.51 -4.66
CA SER A 203 5.33 30.90 -5.37
C SER A 203 5.55 29.41 -5.65
N SER A 204 4.46 28.70 -5.96
CA SER A 204 4.51 27.30 -6.36
C SER A 204 3.40 26.98 -7.36
N ALA A 205 3.67 26.08 -8.30
CA ALA A 205 2.70 25.56 -9.26
C ALA A 205 2.78 24.04 -9.36
N THR A 206 1.71 23.41 -9.84
CA THR A 206 1.64 21.96 -10.03
C THR A 206 1.03 21.60 -11.36
N ALA A 207 1.50 20.51 -11.95
CA ALA A 207 0.92 19.89 -13.14
C ALA A 207 0.73 18.39 -12.92
N SER A 208 -0.31 17.80 -13.54
CA SER A 208 -0.65 16.37 -13.42
C SER A 208 -0.56 15.66 -14.77
N TYR A 209 -0.14 14.40 -14.74
CA TYR A 209 -0.09 13.49 -15.89
C TYR A 209 -0.55 12.09 -15.49
N ARG A 210 -1.58 11.56 -16.15
CA ARG A 210 -2.12 10.22 -15.87
C ARG A 210 -1.52 9.19 -16.81
N MET A 211 -0.80 8.22 -16.27
CA MET A 211 -0.23 7.09 -17.00
C MET A 211 -1.08 5.82 -16.79
N ILE A 212 -1.39 5.14 -17.89
CA ILE A 212 -2.08 3.85 -17.93
C ILE A 212 -1.14 2.80 -18.48
N VAL A 213 -0.85 1.77 -17.69
CA VAL A 213 0.02 0.66 -18.10
C VAL A 213 -0.85 -0.57 -18.42
N ASN A 214 -0.87 -0.94 -19.69
CA ASN A 214 -1.66 -2.03 -20.24
C ASN A 214 -0.86 -3.34 -20.24
N TYR A 215 -1.52 -4.45 -19.96
CA TYR A 215 -0.91 -5.78 -19.86
C TYR A 215 -1.95 -6.90 -19.95
N GLY A 216 -1.45 -8.12 -20.09
CA GLY A 216 -2.26 -9.34 -20.12
C GLY A 216 -2.92 -9.61 -21.48
N PRO A 217 -3.84 -10.58 -21.53
CA PRO A 217 -4.28 -11.40 -20.40
C PRO A 217 -3.16 -12.35 -19.96
N GLU A 218 -2.99 -12.54 -18.65
CA GLU A 218 -1.96 -13.40 -18.07
C GLU A 218 -2.41 -13.98 -16.72
N SER A 219 -1.67 -14.97 -16.20
CA SER A 219 -1.97 -15.62 -14.91
C SER A 219 -3.42 -16.15 -14.81
N MET A 220 -3.89 -16.80 -15.87
CA MET A 220 -5.26 -17.29 -15.99
C MET A 220 -5.48 -18.61 -15.25
N THR A 221 -6.62 -18.73 -14.57
CA THR A 221 -7.08 -19.96 -13.92
C THR A 221 -8.61 -20.05 -13.92
N ILE A 222 -9.15 -21.26 -13.82
CA ILE A 222 -10.59 -21.47 -13.56
C ILE A 222 -10.75 -21.81 -12.09
N LEU A 223 -11.51 -20.98 -11.38
CA LEU A 223 -11.96 -21.20 -10.01
C LEU A 223 -13.32 -21.87 -10.03
N GLY A 224 -13.60 -22.75 -9.07
CA GLY A 224 -14.88 -23.47 -9.00
C GLY A 224 -14.70 -24.90 -8.54
N GLN A 225 -15.81 -25.64 -8.49
CA GLN A 225 -15.78 -27.05 -8.12
C GLN A 225 -15.28 -27.92 -9.27
N HIS A 226 -14.35 -28.83 -8.98
CA HIS A 226 -13.99 -29.92 -9.90
C HIS A 226 -14.99 -31.08 -9.86
N ILE A 227 -15.82 -31.14 -8.80
CA ILE A 227 -16.83 -32.17 -8.59
C ILE A 227 -18.14 -31.48 -8.17
N ALA A 228 -19.20 -31.67 -8.95
CA ALA A 228 -20.53 -31.13 -8.66
C ALA A 228 -21.55 -32.24 -8.34
N GLU A 229 -22.58 -31.91 -7.58
CA GLU A 229 -23.66 -32.84 -7.20
C GLU A 229 -24.87 -32.67 -8.13
N VAL A 230 -25.54 -33.77 -8.50
CA VAL A 230 -26.76 -33.72 -9.32
C VAL A 230 -27.85 -32.86 -8.65
N ASP A 231 -28.65 -32.16 -9.46
CA ASP A 231 -29.73 -31.26 -9.04
C ASP A 231 -29.29 -30.05 -8.19
N THR A 232 -27.99 -29.76 -8.15
CA THR A 232 -27.44 -28.54 -7.56
C THR A 232 -27.14 -27.49 -8.63
N HIS A 233 -26.67 -26.31 -8.21
CA HIS A 233 -26.12 -25.31 -9.10
C HIS A 233 -24.60 -25.21 -8.88
N THR A 234 -23.83 -24.95 -9.93
CA THR A 234 -22.40 -24.72 -9.83
C THR A 234 -21.95 -23.59 -10.75
N LEU A 235 -20.86 -22.93 -10.38
CA LEU A 235 -20.25 -21.81 -11.10
C LEU A 235 -18.76 -22.12 -11.28
N MET A 236 -18.30 -22.07 -12.53
CA MET A 236 -16.88 -21.96 -12.86
C MET A 236 -16.59 -20.51 -13.20
N TYR A 237 -15.56 -19.93 -12.60
CA TYR A 237 -15.20 -18.54 -12.76
C TYR A 237 -13.76 -18.42 -13.28
N CYS A 238 -13.62 -17.77 -14.42
CA CYS A 238 -12.36 -17.57 -15.09
C CYS A 238 -11.67 -16.31 -14.55
N SER A 239 -10.61 -16.51 -13.77
CA SER A 239 -9.82 -15.43 -13.17
C SER A 239 -8.57 -15.20 -14.02
N VAL A 240 -8.38 -13.96 -14.50
CA VAL A 240 -7.25 -13.56 -15.35
C VAL A 240 -6.82 -12.13 -15.01
N GLN A 241 -5.53 -11.84 -15.09
CA GLN A 241 -5.00 -10.48 -14.91
C GLN A 241 -4.89 -9.79 -16.28
N SER A 242 -5.61 -8.68 -16.46
CA SER A 242 -5.54 -7.92 -17.71
C SER A 242 -5.99 -6.47 -17.55
N VAL A 243 -5.27 -5.53 -18.18
CA VAL A 243 -5.66 -4.13 -18.33
C VAL A 243 -5.48 -3.73 -19.81
N PRO A 244 -6.52 -3.26 -20.50
CA PRO A 244 -7.93 -3.24 -20.07
C PRO A 244 -8.49 -4.65 -19.78
N PRO A 245 -9.67 -4.77 -19.14
CA PRO A 245 -10.29 -6.07 -18.89
C PRO A 245 -10.39 -6.93 -20.16
N ALA A 246 -10.13 -8.22 -20.02
CA ALA A 246 -10.22 -9.16 -21.14
C ALA A 246 -11.67 -9.54 -21.45
N THR A 247 -11.92 -9.90 -22.71
CA THR A 247 -13.14 -10.58 -23.15
C THR A 247 -13.00 -12.09 -22.99
N PHE A 248 -14.12 -12.80 -22.80
CA PHE A 248 -14.10 -14.24 -22.50
C PHE A 248 -14.83 -15.08 -23.56
N THR A 249 -14.42 -16.33 -23.67
CA THR A 249 -15.12 -17.39 -24.42
C THR A 249 -15.06 -18.71 -23.65
N TRP A 250 -16.08 -19.54 -23.77
CA TRP A 250 -16.12 -20.86 -23.15
C TRP A 250 -16.36 -21.98 -24.16
N LEU A 251 -15.54 -23.02 -24.04
CA LEU A 251 -15.67 -24.28 -24.75
C LEU A 251 -16.06 -25.38 -23.75
N PHE A 252 -17.00 -26.24 -24.12
CA PHE A 252 -17.34 -27.47 -23.41
C PHE A 252 -17.08 -28.65 -24.34
N ASN A 253 -16.20 -29.57 -23.94
CA ASN A 253 -15.75 -30.69 -24.76
C ASN A 253 -15.33 -30.26 -26.19
N GLY A 254 -14.63 -29.13 -26.28
CA GLY A 254 -14.13 -28.55 -27.54
C GLY A 254 -15.17 -27.77 -28.36
N GLN A 255 -16.44 -27.71 -27.95
CA GLN A 255 -17.50 -26.98 -28.64
C GLN A 255 -17.80 -25.64 -27.97
N GLN A 256 -18.03 -24.58 -28.75
CA GLN A 256 -18.35 -23.26 -28.21
C GLN A 256 -19.73 -23.23 -27.58
N THR A 257 -19.79 -22.69 -26.37
CA THR A 257 -21.01 -22.64 -25.55
C THR A 257 -21.81 -21.35 -25.75
N GLY A 258 -21.20 -20.31 -26.33
CA GLY A 258 -21.79 -18.97 -26.47
C GLY A 258 -21.71 -18.10 -25.21
N VAL A 259 -21.10 -18.59 -24.13
CA VAL A 259 -20.86 -17.78 -22.93
C VAL A 259 -19.65 -16.87 -23.15
N HIS A 260 -19.85 -15.57 -22.92
CA HIS A 260 -18.85 -14.51 -23.13
C HIS A 260 -18.44 -13.76 -21.85
N GLU A 261 -18.94 -14.23 -20.70
CA GLU A 261 -18.61 -13.69 -19.39
C GLU A 261 -17.50 -14.51 -18.72
N ALA A 262 -16.87 -13.94 -17.69
CA ALA A 262 -15.90 -14.65 -16.88
C ALA A 262 -16.53 -15.84 -16.12
N GLY A 263 -17.83 -15.79 -15.83
CA GLY A 263 -18.55 -16.85 -15.13
C GLY A 263 -19.30 -17.79 -16.08
N TYR A 264 -19.22 -19.09 -15.81
CA TYR A 264 -20.00 -20.13 -16.46
C TYR A 264 -20.90 -20.81 -15.43
N ILE A 265 -22.21 -20.56 -15.52
CA ILE A 265 -23.20 -21.04 -14.55
C ILE A 265 -23.93 -22.27 -15.09
N ILE A 266 -23.92 -23.35 -14.33
CA ILE A 266 -24.77 -24.52 -14.54
C ILE A 266 -25.87 -24.48 -13.47
N LYS A 267 -27.08 -24.07 -13.86
CA LYS A 267 -28.20 -23.85 -12.92
C LYS A 267 -28.76 -25.15 -12.33
N LYS A 268 -28.74 -26.23 -13.11
CA LYS A 268 -29.21 -27.55 -12.71
C LYS A 268 -28.23 -28.59 -13.23
N VAL A 269 -27.38 -29.09 -12.33
CA VAL A 269 -26.32 -30.05 -12.66
C VAL A 269 -26.94 -31.41 -12.96
N SER A 270 -26.51 -32.01 -14.07
CA SER A 270 -26.79 -33.41 -14.43
C SER A 270 -25.53 -34.09 -14.96
N TYR A 271 -25.53 -35.42 -15.08
CA TYR A 271 -24.34 -36.15 -15.56
C TYR A 271 -23.83 -35.71 -16.94
N ASN A 272 -24.69 -35.13 -17.78
CA ASN A 272 -24.29 -34.59 -19.09
C ASN A 272 -23.38 -33.36 -18.99
N ASN A 273 -23.29 -32.74 -17.82
CA ASN A 273 -22.41 -31.61 -17.55
C ASN A 273 -21.00 -32.07 -17.20
N SER A 274 -20.74 -33.37 -17.07
CA SER A 274 -19.37 -33.86 -16.90
C SER A 274 -18.56 -33.68 -18.20
N GLY A 275 -17.36 -33.13 -18.09
CA GLY A 275 -16.49 -32.93 -19.25
C GLY A 275 -15.39 -31.90 -19.03
N ASP A 276 -14.69 -31.57 -20.11
CA ASP A 276 -13.64 -30.54 -20.13
C ASP A 276 -14.24 -29.17 -20.46
N TYR A 277 -14.07 -28.23 -19.53
CA TYR A 277 -14.45 -26.83 -19.70
C TYR A 277 -13.21 -26.00 -19.92
N ARG A 278 -13.16 -25.27 -21.02
CA ARG A 278 -12.03 -24.39 -21.36
C ARG A 278 -12.49 -22.95 -21.49
N CYS A 279 -11.92 -22.10 -20.67
CA CYS A 279 -12.09 -20.66 -20.75
C CYS A 279 -10.98 -20.06 -21.62
N GLY A 280 -11.33 -19.21 -22.57
CA GLY A 280 -10.44 -18.34 -23.33
C GLY A 280 -10.59 -16.89 -22.90
N ALA A 281 -9.48 -16.15 -22.87
CA ALA A 281 -9.45 -14.72 -22.57
C ALA A 281 -8.65 -13.97 -23.62
N ARG A 282 -9.14 -12.80 -24.05
CA ARG A 282 -8.52 -11.94 -25.06
C ARG A 282 -8.47 -10.48 -24.60
N ASN A 283 -7.31 -9.86 -24.71
CA ASN A 283 -7.14 -8.41 -24.52
C ASN A 283 -6.90 -7.78 -25.90
N ASP A 284 -7.84 -6.95 -26.35
CA ASP A 284 -7.79 -6.38 -27.70
C ASP A 284 -6.69 -5.33 -27.87
N LEU A 285 -6.24 -4.70 -26.79
CA LEU A 285 -5.22 -3.66 -26.85
C LEU A 285 -3.80 -4.26 -26.94
N THR A 286 -3.53 -5.33 -26.21
CA THR A 286 -2.26 -6.06 -26.32
C THR A 286 -2.26 -7.06 -27.49
N GLY A 287 -3.45 -7.47 -27.96
CA GLY A 287 -3.63 -8.51 -28.97
C GLY A 287 -3.43 -9.93 -28.45
N ASN A 288 -3.13 -10.11 -27.17
CA ASN A 288 -2.83 -11.42 -26.58
C ASN A 288 -4.09 -12.23 -26.31
N VAL A 289 -4.00 -13.55 -26.53
CA VAL A 289 -5.06 -14.53 -26.28
C VAL A 289 -4.48 -15.72 -25.52
N ILE A 290 -5.12 -16.12 -24.43
CA ILE A 290 -4.74 -17.30 -23.63
C ILE A 290 -5.96 -18.14 -23.27
N SER A 291 -5.77 -19.43 -22.98
CA SER A 291 -6.85 -20.32 -22.54
C SER A 291 -6.38 -21.33 -21.50
N VAL A 292 -7.28 -21.74 -20.61
CA VAL A 292 -7.05 -22.77 -19.60
C VAL A 292 -8.24 -23.72 -19.52
N GLY A 293 -7.99 -25.00 -19.25
CA GLY A 293 -9.01 -26.05 -19.13
C GLY A 293 -9.16 -26.57 -17.70
N GLN A 294 -10.36 -26.98 -17.34
CA GLN A 294 -10.70 -27.67 -16.10
C GLN A 294 -11.72 -28.77 -16.39
N SER A 295 -11.47 -29.97 -15.87
CA SER A 295 -12.45 -31.06 -15.91
C SER A 295 -13.42 -30.97 -14.74
N LEU A 296 -14.71 -31.11 -15.05
CA LEU A 296 -15.81 -31.22 -14.09
C LEU A 296 -16.35 -32.65 -14.09
N SER A 297 -16.41 -33.26 -12.91
CA SER A 297 -17.07 -34.55 -12.69
C SER A 297 -18.38 -34.35 -11.94
N VAL A 298 -19.42 -35.10 -12.28
CA VAL A 298 -20.72 -35.03 -11.61
C VAL A 298 -20.96 -36.30 -10.81
N LYS A 299 -21.32 -36.16 -9.53
CA LYS A 299 -21.64 -37.26 -8.61
C LYS A 299 -23.05 -37.11 -8.05
N ASP A 300 -23.56 -38.16 -7.43
CA ASP A 300 -24.80 -38.09 -6.66
C ASP A 300 -24.66 -37.15 -5.46
N LYS A 301 -25.80 -36.60 -5.05
CA LYS A 301 -25.89 -35.85 -3.82
C LYS A 301 -25.50 -36.73 -2.64
N ALA A 302 -24.64 -36.24 -1.76
CA ALA A 302 -24.29 -36.99 -0.56
C ALA A 302 -25.56 -37.33 0.23
N PRO A 303 -25.74 -38.59 0.69
CA PRO A 303 -26.87 -38.91 1.53
C PRO A 303 -26.84 -38.00 2.77
N PRO A 304 -28.00 -37.53 3.26
CA PRO A 304 -28.05 -36.72 4.46
C PRO A 304 -27.37 -37.46 5.61
N PRO A 305 -26.65 -36.76 6.51
CA PRO A 305 -26.05 -37.41 7.68
C PRO A 305 -27.15 -38.17 8.45
N LEU A 306 -26.86 -39.42 8.83
CA LEU A 306 -27.78 -40.24 9.61
C LEU A 306 -28.24 -39.44 10.85
N SER A 307 -29.53 -39.44 11.12
CA SER A 307 -30.06 -38.82 12.34
C SER A 307 -29.43 -39.49 13.58
N PRO A 308 -29.34 -38.80 14.74
CA PRO A 308 -28.86 -39.41 15.98
C PRO A 308 -29.60 -40.71 16.33
N GLU A 309 -30.90 -40.79 16.01
CA GLU A 309 -31.73 -41.98 16.17
C GLU A 309 -31.34 -43.10 15.20
N GLY A 310 -31.04 -42.76 13.95
CA GLY A 310 -30.55 -43.73 12.95
C GLY A 310 -29.17 -44.28 13.31
N ALA A 311 -28.27 -43.44 13.82
CA ALA A 311 -26.96 -43.86 14.30
C ALA A 311 -27.07 -44.75 15.57
N ALA A 312 -27.97 -44.42 16.49
CA ALA A 312 -28.26 -45.24 17.67
C ALA A 312 -28.88 -46.59 17.28
N GLY A 313 -29.82 -46.61 16.33
CA GLY A 313 -30.43 -47.84 15.82
C GLY A 313 -29.41 -48.79 15.18
N ILE A 314 -28.47 -48.26 14.39
CA ILE A 314 -27.37 -49.04 13.81
C ILE A 314 -26.44 -49.57 14.91
N ALA A 315 -26.07 -48.74 15.90
CA ALA A 315 -25.23 -49.16 17.02
C ALA A 315 -25.88 -50.28 17.85
N VAL A 316 -27.18 -50.18 18.14
CA VAL A 316 -27.94 -51.21 18.86
C VAL A 316 -28.01 -52.50 18.05
N ALA A 317 -28.29 -52.43 16.75
CA ALA A 317 -28.32 -53.61 15.88
C ALA A 317 -26.96 -54.33 15.82
N VAL A 318 -25.86 -53.56 15.68
CA VAL A 318 -24.50 -54.12 15.70
C VAL A 318 -24.20 -54.76 17.06
N MET A 319 -24.56 -54.10 18.16
CA MET A 319 -24.37 -54.66 19.51
C MET A 319 -25.18 -55.95 19.72
N LEU A 320 -26.42 -56.02 19.22
CA LEU A 320 -27.25 -57.22 19.30
C LEU A 320 -26.67 -58.38 18.49
N VAL A 321 -26.13 -58.11 17.29
CA VAL A 321 -25.45 -59.13 16.48
C VAL A 321 -24.21 -59.65 17.20
N VAL A 322 -23.39 -58.77 17.77
CA VAL A 322 -22.20 -59.15 18.54
C VAL A 322 -22.59 -59.99 19.75
N VAL A 323 -23.65 -59.62 20.48
CA VAL A 323 -24.17 -60.39 21.63
C VAL A 323 -24.69 -61.75 21.18
N ALA A 324 -25.43 -61.83 20.08
CA ALA A 324 -25.94 -63.10 19.55
C ALA A 324 -24.80 -64.04 19.13
N VAL A 325 -23.75 -63.50 18.49
CA VAL A 325 -22.54 -64.27 18.15
C VAL A 325 -21.82 -64.74 19.41
N ALA A 326 -21.64 -63.88 20.41
CA ALA A 326 -21.00 -64.22 21.68
C ALA A 326 -21.79 -65.30 22.44
N LEU A 327 -23.12 -65.20 22.48
CA LEU A 327 -23.98 -66.21 23.07
C LEU A 327 -23.93 -67.52 22.28
N GLY A 328 -23.96 -67.47 20.94
CA GLY A 328 -23.82 -68.65 20.09
C GLY A 328 -22.50 -69.37 20.31
N LEU A 329 -21.39 -68.63 20.43
CA LEU A 329 -20.08 -69.16 20.78
C LEU A 329 -20.07 -69.75 22.20
N TYR A 330 -20.65 -69.05 23.18
CA TYR A 330 -20.73 -69.52 24.55
C TYR A 330 -21.49 -70.84 24.64
N PHE A 331 -22.70 -70.92 24.08
CA PHE A 331 -23.51 -72.14 24.08
C PHE A 331 -22.87 -73.27 23.27
N GLY A 332 -22.19 -72.95 22.15
CA GLY A 332 -21.41 -73.91 21.39
C GLY A 332 -20.28 -74.52 22.21
N ILE A 333 -19.53 -73.70 22.96
CA ILE A 333 -18.45 -74.15 23.84
C ILE A 333 -18.99 -74.95 25.03
N THR A 334 -20.08 -74.51 25.69
CA THR A 334 -20.64 -75.23 26.85
C THR A 334 -21.27 -76.57 26.45
N ASN A 335 -21.93 -76.66 25.29
CA ASN A 335 -22.46 -77.93 24.80
C ASN A 335 -21.35 -78.89 24.37
N HIS A 336 -20.27 -78.40 23.76
CA HIS A 336 -19.09 -79.22 23.49
C HIS A 336 -18.45 -79.72 24.79
N ARG A 337 -18.48 -78.90 25.86
CA ARG A 337 -17.89 -79.24 27.17
C ARG A 337 -18.75 -80.23 27.98
N ASN A 338 -20.08 -80.18 27.85
CA ASN A 338 -20.99 -81.16 28.47
C ASN A 338 -21.03 -82.52 27.75
N ASN A 339 -20.62 -82.59 26.47
CA ASN A 339 -20.54 -83.86 25.74
C ASN A 339 -19.16 -84.56 25.84
N SER A 340 -18.16 -83.92 26.45
CA SER A 340 -16.78 -84.45 26.57
C SER A 340 -16.36 -84.84 27.99
N THR A 341 -17.28 -84.94 28.95
CA THR A 341 -17.01 -85.57 30.25
C THR A 341 -17.53 -87.01 30.29
N ASN A 342 -16.87 -87.89 29.55
CA ASN A 342 -16.70 -89.30 29.87
C ASN A 342 -15.65 -89.92 28.93
N THR A 343 -14.89 -90.88 29.45
CA THR A 343 -13.89 -91.76 28.82
C THR A 343 -12.45 -91.25 28.61
N THR A 344 -11.68 -91.39 29.68
CA THR A 344 -10.46 -92.23 29.89
C THR A 344 -9.46 -92.54 28.76
N GLU A 345 -8.20 -92.45 29.18
CA GLU A 345 -6.89 -92.88 28.66
C GLU A 345 -6.80 -94.05 27.65
N THR A 346 -5.82 -93.95 26.74
CA THR A 346 -4.65 -94.85 26.49
C THR A 346 -4.31 -95.03 25.00
N GLY A 347 -3.00 -95.09 24.68
CA GLY A 347 -2.49 -96.00 23.64
C GLY A 347 -2.06 -95.44 22.27
N SER A 348 -0.76 -95.12 22.15
CA SER A 348 0.23 -95.65 21.18
C SER A 348 -0.08 -95.83 19.66
N SER A 349 0.84 -95.24 18.87
CA SER A 349 1.57 -95.73 17.67
C SER A 349 0.99 -95.74 16.24
N HIS A 350 1.77 -95.07 15.36
CA HIS A 350 2.24 -95.42 14.00
C HIS A 350 1.53 -94.85 12.73
N ALA A 351 2.40 -94.43 11.79
CA ALA A 351 2.25 -93.68 10.52
C ALA A 351 1.83 -94.59 9.31
N PRO A 352 1.85 -94.22 7.98
CA PRO A 352 2.46 -93.06 7.27
C PRO A 352 1.71 -92.49 6.00
N GLY A 353 2.33 -91.49 5.32
CA GLY A 353 2.20 -91.21 3.85
C GLY A 353 1.68 -89.81 3.45
N THR A 354 2.54 -88.81 3.16
CA THR A 354 2.97 -88.28 1.82
C THR A 354 1.86 -87.59 0.99
N SER A 355 1.94 -86.35 0.50
CA SER A 355 2.96 -85.72 -0.38
C SER A 355 3.07 -84.19 -0.16
N GLN A 356 4.28 -83.60 0.02
CA GLN A 356 5.09 -82.87 -0.99
C GLN A 356 4.30 -81.88 -1.88
N GLY A 357 4.67 -80.60 -2.05
CA GLY A 357 5.85 -79.79 -1.70
C GLY A 357 5.74 -78.46 -2.50
N PRO A 358 6.84 -77.73 -2.81
CA PRO A 358 7.94 -77.27 -1.96
C PRO A 358 8.21 -75.76 -2.13
N GLY A 359 9.08 -75.18 -1.30
CA GLY A 359 9.69 -73.89 -1.64
C GLY A 359 10.38 -73.11 -0.51
N THR A 360 11.51 -73.63 -0.02
CA THR A 360 12.78 -72.90 0.31
C THR A 360 12.69 -71.67 1.23
N SER A 361 13.10 -71.77 2.51
CA SER A 361 14.49 -71.62 3.05
C SER A 361 15.02 -70.18 2.95
N HIS A 362 15.69 -69.57 3.93
CA HIS A 362 16.19 -69.95 5.24
C HIS A 362 16.48 -68.64 6.00
N ALA A 363 16.24 -68.67 7.31
CA ALA A 363 16.78 -67.75 8.33
C ALA A 363 18.29 -68.02 8.54
N PRO A 364 18.99 -67.56 9.61
CA PRO A 364 18.64 -66.67 10.73
C PRO A 364 19.71 -65.53 10.84
N ASP A 365 19.77 -64.62 11.81
CA ASP A 365 19.73 -64.83 13.25
C ASP A 365 19.65 -63.50 14.03
N THR A 366 19.03 -63.66 15.21
CA THR A 366 19.11 -62.93 16.51
C THR A 366 20.09 -61.76 16.67
N SER A 367 19.94 -60.75 17.53
CA SER A 367 19.28 -60.57 18.84
C SER A 367 19.41 -59.10 19.29
N HIS A 368 18.69 -58.76 20.37
CA HIS A 368 18.94 -57.68 21.36
C HIS A 368 18.55 -56.22 21.04
N GLY A 369 17.60 -55.69 21.83
CA GLY A 369 17.47 -54.25 22.12
C GLY A 369 18.44 -53.81 23.23
N PRO A 370 18.21 -52.70 23.98
CA PRO A 370 17.19 -51.66 23.85
C PRO A 370 17.71 -50.19 23.96
N GLY A 371 16.83 -49.22 23.64
CA GLY A 371 16.76 -47.92 24.33
C GLY A 371 17.36 -46.68 23.66
N THR A 372 16.55 -45.64 23.44
CA THR A 372 16.70 -44.33 24.12
C THR A 372 15.60 -43.31 23.72
N LYS A 373 15.02 -42.73 24.78
CA LYS A 373 14.39 -41.42 25.00
C LYS A 373 14.14 -40.46 23.81
N GLY A 374 12.86 -40.10 23.63
CA GLY A 374 12.28 -38.84 24.15
C GLY A 374 12.73 -37.50 23.54
N GLY A 375 11.83 -36.88 22.77
CA GLY A 375 11.83 -35.44 22.45
C GLY A 375 10.64 -35.05 21.56
N ARG A 376 9.52 -34.62 22.16
CA ARG A 376 8.42 -33.92 21.44
C ARG A 376 8.63 -32.42 21.60
N VAL A 377 8.73 -31.70 20.49
CA VAL A 377 8.55 -30.25 20.42
C VAL A 377 7.10 -30.01 20.00
N TYR A 378 6.35 -29.26 20.81
CA TYR A 378 5.03 -28.74 20.46
C TYR A 378 5.24 -27.32 19.88
N GLU A 379 4.85 -27.10 18.63
CA GLU A 379 4.67 -25.76 18.08
C GLU A 379 3.26 -25.25 18.44
N ASN A 380 3.23 -24.13 19.16
CA ASN A 380 2.03 -23.36 19.49
C ASN A 380 1.60 -22.55 18.26
N VAL A 381 0.41 -22.82 17.73
CA VAL A 381 -0.26 -21.95 16.76
C VAL A 381 -1.28 -21.08 17.51
N GLY A 382 -1.06 -19.76 17.51
CA GLY A 382 -1.96 -18.78 18.11
C GLY A 382 -3.29 -18.62 17.34
N PRO A 383 -4.32 -18.02 17.95
CA PRO A 383 -5.66 -17.96 17.37
C PRO A 383 -5.75 -16.97 16.19
N PRO A 384 -6.70 -17.20 15.24
CA PRO A 384 -6.84 -16.38 14.04
C PRO A 384 -7.47 -15.01 14.33
N LEU A 385 -7.02 -14.01 13.58
CA LEU A 385 -7.51 -12.62 13.63
C LEU A 385 -8.95 -12.49 13.09
N PRO A 386 -9.76 -11.54 13.60
CA PRO A 386 -11.12 -11.32 13.15
C PRO A 386 -11.18 -10.58 11.79
N PRO A 387 -12.30 -10.73 11.03
CA PRO A 387 -12.45 -10.16 9.70
C PRO A 387 -12.67 -8.63 9.71
N PRO A 388 -12.38 -7.93 8.58
CA PRO A 388 -12.56 -6.47 8.48
C PRO A 388 -14.03 -6.07 8.46
N ARG A 389 -14.35 -4.93 9.08
CA ARG A 389 -15.70 -4.33 9.07
C ARG A 389 -16.07 -3.81 7.68
N GLU A 390 -17.29 -4.13 7.24
CA GLU A 390 -17.92 -3.53 6.06
C GLU A 390 -18.09 -2.02 6.24
N ILE A 391 -17.59 -1.26 5.27
CA ILE A 391 -17.89 0.16 5.12
C ILE A 391 -19.20 0.24 4.31
N GLN A 392 -20.27 0.75 4.93
CA GLN A 392 -21.52 1.03 4.23
C GLN A 392 -21.28 2.07 3.13
N GLY A 393 -21.45 1.66 1.87
CA GLY A 393 -21.49 2.55 0.72
C GLY A 393 -22.76 3.40 0.74
N SER A 394 -22.58 4.72 0.83
CA SER A 394 -23.63 5.72 0.67
C SER A 394 -24.11 5.77 -0.79
N ASN A 395 -25.39 5.46 -0.99
CA ASN A 395 -26.14 5.70 -2.22
C ASN A 395 -26.23 7.20 -2.54
N ILE A 396 -25.68 7.63 -3.68
CA ILE A 396 -26.10 8.87 -4.34
C ILE A 396 -26.16 8.64 -5.85
N TYR A 397 -27.35 8.25 -6.34
CA TYR A 397 -27.78 8.48 -7.72
C TYR A 397 -29.32 8.59 -7.73
N ASN A 398 -29.84 9.83 -7.69
CA ASN A 398 -31.04 10.25 -8.42
C ASN A 398 -31.47 11.69 -8.08
N ARG A 399 -31.40 12.58 -9.08
CA ARG A 399 -32.41 13.61 -9.41
C ARG A 399 -32.01 14.20 -10.77
N SER A 400 -32.65 13.77 -11.85
CA SER A 400 -33.96 14.22 -12.35
C SER A 400 -33.81 15.31 -13.40
N ILE A 401 -34.10 14.87 -14.62
CA ILE A 401 -34.46 15.63 -15.81
C ILE A 401 -35.55 16.66 -15.48
N LYS A 402 -35.28 17.93 -15.82
CA LYS A 402 -36.20 18.81 -16.52
C LYS A 402 -35.43 19.95 -17.18
#